data_AF-A0A6G1GJW2-F1
#
_entry.id   AF-A0A6G1GJW2-F1
#
_cell.length_a   1.000
_cell.length_b   1.000
_cell.length_c   1.000
_cell.angle_alpha   90.00
_cell.angle_beta   90.00
_cell.angle_gamma   90.00
#
_symmetry.space_group_name_H-M   'P 1'
#
loop_
_entity.id
_entity.type
_entity.pdbx_description
1 polymer ?
#
loop_
_entity_poly.entity_id
_entity_poly.type
_entity_poly.pdbx_seq_one_letter_code
_entity_poly.pdbx_strand_id
1 'polypeptide(L)'
;MAGVLLFFLGIAFFLTSFSYFTLNKKSRDVVLERLQFRRRRTSGASTPPRSLSPDKKVPEATSPDYQDVFPPSRREALADFGNKVSSKTGDQLTRTPDDFKDKAIPLEKSYKEGSSTHYTPTGFSTDEIKALGDFPDYAALSGVPLPAPHETFDLDKAVPRPYRPLRWAYHQTMSLTKMEPDWWLELDKNYVDRIKQRKELFQKHGDCVLDMLPGSELACKELMEMILQFIAARYPKHFELDPTRQVFRNHILNTTSDLANAEPLHIILDNVPEDFAIMLREPDTGLYRFRAGIICSSLGWNLKSKLGMLLHEIHAPIPDYKEKMQFSMDRYFAKKPTDKPIQRGSWGLEIDAPLYMPPGDPHEVHRSSQHADLALDRCNLRVDWQTLRRLPLSAGIVFNFKALFTPVEEFRDEAYIPSLLLKVLKDGKKSMMEYKSTWHVEHVVIPALEAWEEEQIESGVIEKDWEPHTLAESPFFPGWKEKWDRVQGF
;
A
#
# COMPACT_ATOMS: atom_id res chain seq x y z
N MET A 1 -13.59 -55.20 44.27
CA MET A 1 -13.79 -53.87 44.86
C MET A 1 -13.10 -52.73 44.09
N ALA A 2 -11.94 -52.94 43.44
CA ALA A 2 -11.25 -51.88 42.70
C ALA A 2 -12.02 -51.29 41.48
N GLY A 3 -12.77 -52.13 40.74
CA GLY A 3 -13.50 -51.66 39.55
C GLY A 3 -14.69 -50.73 39.85
N VAL A 4 -15.34 -50.92 40.99
CA VAL A 4 -16.47 -50.06 41.41
C VAL A 4 -15.96 -48.69 41.85
N LEU A 5 -14.81 -48.64 42.54
CA LEU A 5 -14.18 -47.39 42.96
C LEU A 5 -13.73 -46.55 41.75
N LEU A 6 -13.15 -47.18 40.73
CA LEU A 6 -12.74 -46.52 39.48
C LEU A 6 -13.95 -45.97 38.70
N PHE A 7 -15.08 -46.67 38.73
CA PHE A 7 -16.31 -46.20 38.10
C PHE A 7 -16.87 -44.94 38.78
N PHE A 8 -16.89 -44.90 40.11
CA PHE A 8 -17.33 -43.71 40.84
C PHE A 8 -16.35 -42.53 40.72
N LEU A 9 -15.04 -42.79 40.66
CA LEU A 9 -14.05 -41.75 40.37
C LEU A 9 -14.20 -41.18 38.96
N GLY A 10 -14.50 -42.04 37.98
CA GLY A 10 -14.82 -41.60 36.62
C GLY A 10 -16.05 -40.69 36.58
N ILE A 11 -17.13 -41.08 37.25
CA ILE A 11 -18.36 -40.26 37.33
C ILE A 11 -18.09 -38.92 38.02
N ALA A 12 -17.36 -38.92 39.14
CA ALA A 12 -17.01 -37.69 39.85
C ALA A 12 -16.14 -36.76 39.00
N PHE A 13 -15.18 -37.30 38.24
CA PHE A 13 -14.36 -36.53 37.30
C PHE A 13 -15.20 -35.94 36.17
N PHE A 14 -16.14 -36.70 35.61
CA PHE A 14 -17.05 -36.19 34.58
C PHE A 14 -17.96 -35.09 35.09
N LEU A 15 -18.56 -35.26 36.28
CA LEU A 15 -19.45 -34.25 36.87
C LEU A 15 -18.70 -32.96 37.23
N THR A 16 -17.51 -33.07 37.84
CA THR A 16 -16.69 -31.90 38.19
C THR A 16 -16.16 -31.18 36.95
N SER A 17 -15.74 -31.90 35.93
CA SER A 17 -15.31 -31.33 34.65
C SER A 17 -16.48 -30.65 33.92
N PHE A 18 -17.67 -31.25 33.94
CA PHE A 18 -18.87 -30.68 33.34
C PHE A 18 -19.35 -29.42 34.08
N SER A 19 -19.32 -29.41 35.41
CA SER A 19 -19.62 -28.23 36.23
C SER A 19 -18.59 -27.11 36.01
N TYR A 20 -17.30 -27.43 35.92
CA TYR A 20 -16.26 -26.45 35.61
C TYR A 20 -16.46 -25.82 34.23
N PHE A 21 -16.86 -26.64 33.24
CA PHE A 21 -17.09 -26.20 31.88
C PHE A 21 -18.35 -25.33 31.69
N THR A 22 -19.40 -25.62 32.46
CA THR A 22 -20.66 -24.86 32.40
C THR A 22 -20.56 -23.51 33.12
N LEU A 23 -19.72 -23.41 34.15
CA LEU A 23 -19.53 -22.19 34.95
C LEU A 23 -18.42 -21.28 34.42
N ASN A 24 -17.41 -21.81 33.70
CA ASN A 24 -16.31 -21.01 33.18
C ASN A 24 -16.53 -20.60 31.71
N LYS A 25 -17.07 -19.38 31.52
CA LYS A 25 -17.38 -18.79 30.22
C LYS A 25 -16.19 -18.80 29.25
N LYS A 26 -14.97 -18.56 29.75
CA LYS A 26 -13.74 -18.47 28.93
C LYS A 26 -13.31 -19.81 28.34
N SER A 27 -13.49 -20.91 29.10
CA SER A 27 -13.17 -22.26 28.63
C SER A 27 -14.22 -22.79 27.65
N ARG A 28 -15.47 -22.40 27.83
CA ARG A 28 -16.58 -22.73 26.92
C ARG A 28 -16.39 -22.08 25.54
N ASP A 29 -15.94 -20.83 25.51
CA ASP A 29 -15.70 -20.10 24.26
C ASP A 29 -14.54 -20.72 23.44
N VAL A 30 -13.46 -21.17 24.10
CA VAL A 30 -12.30 -21.81 23.44
C VAL A 30 -12.66 -23.16 22.80
N VAL A 31 -13.52 -23.96 23.43
CA VAL A 31 -13.93 -25.24 22.87
C VAL A 31 -15.04 -25.09 21.83
N LEU A 32 -15.94 -24.11 21.99
CA LEU A 32 -16.89 -23.76 20.93
C LEU A 32 -16.19 -23.24 19.68
N GLU A 33 -15.08 -22.49 19.81
CA GLU A 33 -14.21 -22.14 18.68
C GLU A 33 -13.56 -23.37 18.03
N ARG A 34 -13.11 -24.34 18.84
CA ARG A 34 -12.44 -25.56 18.32
C ARG A 34 -13.39 -26.63 17.76
N LEU A 35 -14.65 -26.64 18.18
CA LEU A 35 -15.70 -27.56 17.70
C LEU A 35 -16.54 -27.01 16.56
N GLN A 36 -16.21 -25.82 16.03
CA GLN A 36 -16.76 -25.40 14.75
C GLN A 36 -16.24 -26.34 13.66
N PHE A 37 -17.02 -27.37 13.36
CA PHE A 37 -17.01 -28.00 12.05
C PHE A 37 -17.10 -26.87 11.02
N ARG A 38 -15.97 -26.56 10.36
CA ARG A 38 -15.94 -25.77 9.13
C ARG A 38 -16.75 -26.55 8.10
N ARG A 39 -18.07 -26.34 8.12
CA ARG A 39 -18.93 -26.64 7.00
C ARG A 39 -18.36 -25.79 5.87
N ARG A 40 -17.68 -26.45 4.93
CA ARG A 40 -17.11 -25.88 3.70
C ARG A 40 -18.22 -25.08 3.03
N ARG A 41 -18.30 -23.78 3.33
CA ARG A 41 -19.22 -22.86 2.69
C ARG A 41 -18.48 -22.42 1.44
N THR A 42 -18.68 -23.18 0.37
CA THR A 42 -18.41 -22.71 -0.97
C THR A 42 -19.13 -21.37 -1.10
N SER A 43 -18.36 -20.29 -1.10
CA SER A 43 -18.84 -18.97 -1.49
C SER A 43 -19.03 -19.00 -3.01
N GLY A 44 -20.07 -19.70 -3.47
CA GLY A 44 -20.64 -19.47 -4.78
C GLY A 44 -21.33 -18.11 -4.75
N ALA A 45 -20.56 -17.03 -4.86
CA ALA A 45 -21.10 -15.73 -5.18
C ALA A 45 -21.46 -15.72 -6.68
N SER A 46 -22.40 -16.57 -7.09
CA SER A 46 -23.13 -16.42 -8.33
C SER A 46 -24.07 -15.23 -8.17
N THR A 47 -23.48 -14.03 -8.19
CA THR A 47 -24.25 -12.80 -8.44
C THR A 47 -24.52 -12.80 -9.94
N PRO A 48 -25.79 -12.86 -10.38
CA PRO A 48 -26.09 -12.78 -11.80
C PRO A 48 -25.50 -11.48 -12.37
N PRO A 49 -25.01 -11.46 -13.61
CA PRO A 49 -24.61 -10.21 -14.23
C PRO A 49 -25.81 -9.27 -14.16
N ARG A 50 -25.63 -8.07 -13.60
CA ARG A 50 -26.64 -7.01 -13.75
C ARG A 50 -26.83 -6.84 -15.25
N SER A 51 -28.04 -7.16 -15.72
CA SER A 51 -28.44 -6.89 -17.09
C SER A 51 -28.16 -5.43 -17.39
N LEU A 52 -27.54 -5.18 -18.56
CA LEU A 52 -27.41 -3.85 -19.13
C LEU A 52 -28.82 -3.27 -19.22
N SER A 53 -29.16 -2.40 -18.27
CA SER A 53 -30.36 -1.60 -18.37
C SER A 53 -30.18 -0.66 -19.56
N PRO A 54 -31.19 -0.49 -20.43
CA PRO A 54 -31.07 0.37 -21.60
C PRO A 54 -30.70 1.80 -21.17
N ASP A 55 -29.83 2.43 -21.96
CA ASP A 55 -29.26 3.76 -21.74
C ASP A 55 -30.29 4.77 -21.24
N LYS A 56 -30.36 4.93 -19.91
CA LYS A 56 -30.99 6.10 -19.32
C LYS A 56 -30.03 7.26 -19.56
N LYS A 57 -30.48 8.27 -20.32
CA LYS A 57 -29.82 9.57 -20.42
C LYS A 57 -29.28 9.98 -19.05
N VAL A 58 -27.96 10.02 -18.94
CA VAL A 58 -27.25 10.51 -17.76
C VAL A 58 -27.70 11.97 -17.60
N PRO A 59 -28.38 12.35 -16.52
CA PRO A 59 -28.59 13.77 -16.22
C PRO A 59 -27.20 14.41 -16.16
N GLU A 60 -27.01 15.63 -16.66
CA GLU A 60 -25.78 16.38 -16.42
C GLU A 60 -25.52 16.42 -14.91
N ALA A 61 -24.64 15.53 -14.46
CA ALA A 61 -24.34 15.38 -13.05
C ALA A 61 -23.43 16.55 -12.70
N THR A 62 -23.95 17.50 -11.94
CA THR A 62 -23.09 18.39 -11.18
C THR A 62 -22.09 17.53 -10.41
N SER A 63 -20.80 17.78 -10.62
CA SER A 63 -19.77 17.03 -9.90
C SER A 63 -20.01 17.20 -8.40
N PRO A 64 -19.91 16.14 -7.58
CA PRO A 64 -20.18 16.24 -6.16
C PRO A 64 -19.23 17.27 -5.54
N ASP A 65 -19.79 18.16 -4.74
CA ASP A 65 -19.01 19.12 -3.97
C ASP A 65 -18.44 18.46 -2.71
N TYR A 66 -17.12 18.54 -2.55
CA TYR A 66 -16.40 18.00 -1.39
C TYR A 66 -15.85 19.11 -0.49
N GLN A 67 -16.15 20.39 -0.75
CA GLN A 67 -15.67 21.55 0.02
C GLN A 67 -15.94 21.41 1.52
N ASP A 68 -17.07 20.82 1.89
CA ASP A 68 -17.47 20.60 3.29
C ASP A 68 -17.16 19.19 3.83
N VAL A 69 -16.52 18.34 3.02
CA VAL A 69 -16.14 16.97 3.42
C VAL A 69 -14.69 16.96 3.88
N PHE A 70 -14.51 16.65 5.16
CA PHE A 70 -13.21 16.56 5.82
C PHE A 70 -12.97 15.14 6.34
N PRO A 71 -11.70 14.71 6.41
CA PRO A 71 -11.36 13.46 7.07
C PRO A 71 -11.70 13.51 8.56
N PRO A 72 -11.92 12.35 9.20
CA PRO A 72 -12.03 12.29 10.65
C PRO A 72 -10.79 12.91 11.31
N SER A 73 -11.02 13.80 12.27
CA SER A 73 -9.98 14.34 13.15
C SER A 73 -9.47 13.24 14.07
N ARG A 74 -8.17 13.32 14.40
CA ARG A 74 -7.54 12.57 15.50
C ARG A 74 -6.89 13.50 16.53
N ARG A 75 -7.34 14.75 16.57
CA ARG A 75 -6.81 15.77 17.47
C ARG A 75 -6.96 15.39 18.95
N GLU A 76 -7.90 14.50 19.29
CA GLU A 76 -8.00 13.91 20.63
C GLU A 76 -6.72 13.20 21.09
N ALA A 77 -5.89 12.71 20.16
CA ALA A 77 -4.58 12.12 20.48
C ALA A 77 -3.64 13.12 21.15
N LEU A 78 -3.86 14.43 21.03
CA LEU A 78 -3.08 15.45 21.73
C LEU A 78 -3.17 15.35 23.27
N ALA A 79 -4.19 14.67 23.81
CA ALA A 79 -4.31 14.43 25.24
C ALA A 79 -3.09 13.67 25.80
N ASP A 80 -2.41 12.86 24.99
CA ASP A 80 -1.24 12.07 25.38
C ASP A 80 0.07 12.88 25.34
N PHE A 81 0.06 14.11 24.80
CA PHE A 81 1.24 14.96 24.60
C PHE A 81 1.40 16.06 25.67
N GLY A 82 0.53 16.07 26.68
CA GLY A 82 0.58 16.96 27.83
C GLY A 82 0.26 18.44 27.54
N ASN A 83 0.17 19.22 28.61
CA ASN A 83 -0.35 20.61 28.55
C ASN A 83 0.52 21.60 27.75
N LYS A 84 1.75 21.23 27.37
CA LYS A 84 2.63 22.08 26.57
C LYS A 84 2.20 22.16 25.10
N VAL A 85 1.55 21.11 24.59
CA VAL A 85 1.09 21.05 23.19
C VAL A 85 -0.32 21.61 23.05
N SER A 86 -1.20 21.30 24.00
CA SER A 86 -2.54 21.89 24.06
C SER A 86 -3.00 21.96 25.51
N SER A 87 -3.53 23.11 25.93
CA SER A 87 -4.18 23.26 27.24
C SER A 87 -5.61 22.70 27.24
N LYS A 88 -6.10 22.20 26.10
CA LYS A 88 -7.46 21.70 25.93
C LYS A 88 -7.55 20.23 26.34
N THR A 89 -8.68 19.83 26.91
CA THR A 89 -8.88 18.46 27.43
C THR A 89 -10.20 17.85 26.95
N GLY A 90 -10.22 16.53 26.77
CA GLY A 90 -11.44 15.74 26.52
C GLY A 90 -12.25 16.27 25.33
N ASP A 91 -13.50 16.65 25.59
CA ASP A 91 -14.47 17.14 24.60
C ASP A 91 -13.99 18.36 23.78
N GLN A 92 -13.05 19.14 24.30
CA GLN A 92 -12.50 20.30 23.59
C GLN A 92 -11.56 19.92 22.45
N LEU A 93 -10.94 18.73 22.51
CA LEU A 93 -10.05 18.22 21.46
C LEU A 93 -10.81 17.43 20.39
N THR A 94 -11.94 16.83 20.75
CA THR A 94 -12.81 16.09 19.81
C THR A 94 -13.68 17.02 18.96
N ARG A 95 -13.97 18.24 19.43
CA ARG A 95 -14.74 19.23 18.66
C ARG A 95 -13.85 20.00 17.68
N THR A 96 -14.22 19.97 16.39
CA THR A 96 -13.64 20.86 15.38
C THR A 96 -13.95 22.32 15.73
N PRO A 97 -12.96 23.24 15.68
CA PRO A 97 -13.20 24.67 15.91
C PRO A 97 -14.26 25.24 14.98
N ASP A 98 -15.09 26.17 15.48
CA ASP A 98 -16.20 26.74 14.71
C ASP A 98 -15.70 27.56 13.49
N ASP A 99 -14.49 28.14 13.58
CA ASP A 99 -13.82 28.93 12.52
C ASP A 99 -12.85 28.11 11.64
N PHE A 100 -12.85 26.79 11.80
CA PHE A 100 -11.90 25.88 11.17
C PHE A 100 -11.83 26.01 9.64
N LYS A 101 -12.98 26.17 8.99
CA LYS A 101 -13.07 26.29 7.53
C LYS A 101 -12.55 27.64 7.03
N ASP A 102 -12.93 28.71 7.74
CA ASP A 102 -12.55 30.09 7.39
C ASP A 102 -11.05 30.34 7.56
N LYS A 103 -10.40 29.53 8.40
CA LYS A 103 -8.96 29.58 8.68
C LYS A 103 -8.21 28.34 8.20
N ALA A 104 -8.69 27.68 7.14
CA ALA A 104 -7.93 26.61 6.51
C ALA A 104 -6.57 27.14 6.01
N ILE A 105 -5.51 26.35 6.17
CA ILE A 105 -4.19 26.70 5.62
C ILE A 105 -4.30 26.77 4.08
N PRO A 106 -3.94 27.91 3.45
CA PRO A 106 -3.93 28.00 2.00
C PRO A 106 -2.94 27.02 1.37
N LEU A 107 -3.32 26.42 0.23
CA LEU A 107 -2.56 25.34 -0.41
C LEU A 107 -1.11 25.71 -0.76
N GLU A 108 -0.86 26.98 -1.10
CA GLU A 108 0.45 27.51 -1.51
C GLU A 108 1.26 28.11 -0.36
N LYS A 109 0.75 28.10 0.87
CA LYS A 109 1.42 28.72 2.02
C LYS A 109 1.99 27.68 2.97
N SER A 110 3.20 27.94 3.45
CA SER A 110 3.80 27.09 4.47
C SER A 110 3.08 27.23 5.80
N TYR A 111 2.94 26.12 6.54
CA TYR A 111 2.42 26.12 7.91
C TYR A 111 3.26 26.96 8.90
N LYS A 112 4.50 27.29 8.51
CA LYS A 112 5.43 28.12 9.30
C LYS A 112 5.10 29.61 9.17
N GLU A 113 4.48 30.03 8.07
CA GLU A 113 4.24 31.42 7.75
C GLU A 113 3.00 32.00 8.45
N GLY A 114 3.06 33.30 8.74
CA GLY A 114 1.94 34.06 9.32
C GLY A 114 1.89 34.05 10.85
N SER A 115 1.32 35.12 11.39
CA SER A 115 1.10 35.30 12.84
C SER A 115 -0.27 34.78 13.31
N SER A 116 -1.18 34.47 12.38
CA SER A 116 -2.52 33.99 12.69
C SER A 116 -2.60 32.46 12.68
N THR A 117 -3.29 31.90 13.66
CA THR A 117 -3.59 30.47 13.73
C THR A 117 -4.42 30.02 12.54
N HIS A 118 -3.97 28.99 11.83
CA HIS A 118 -4.71 28.29 10.79
C HIS A 118 -4.90 26.83 11.17
N TYR A 119 -5.73 26.11 10.40
CA TYR A 119 -6.02 24.70 10.64
C TYR A 119 -5.80 23.82 9.42
N THR A 120 -5.34 22.59 9.68
CA THR A 120 -5.19 21.52 8.68
C THR A 120 -6.50 20.75 8.50
N PRO A 121 -6.75 20.08 7.36
CA PRO A 121 -8.00 19.35 7.15
C PRO A 121 -8.35 18.27 8.20
N THR A 122 -7.41 17.83 9.03
CA THR A 122 -7.59 16.89 10.15
C THR A 122 -7.84 17.57 11.50
N GLY A 123 -7.98 18.90 11.56
CA GLY A 123 -8.39 19.60 12.79
C GLY A 123 -7.25 20.23 13.60
N PHE A 124 -5.99 19.95 13.28
CA PHE A 124 -4.84 20.47 14.04
C PHE A 124 -4.56 21.92 13.69
N SER A 125 -4.28 22.76 14.69
CA SER A 125 -3.85 24.13 14.46
C SER A 125 -2.37 24.22 14.12
N THR A 126 -1.97 25.28 13.41
CA THR A 126 -0.54 25.57 13.15
C THR A 126 0.26 25.71 14.44
N ASP A 127 -0.35 26.18 15.53
CA ASP A 127 0.32 26.36 16.82
C ASP A 127 0.53 25.02 17.53
N GLU A 128 -0.46 24.12 17.47
CA GLU A 128 -0.33 22.75 17.97
C GLU A 128 0.75 21.98 17.21
N ILE A 129 0.80 22.13 15.87
CA ILE A 129 1.83 21.51 15.02
C ILE A 129 3.22 22.04 15.37
N LYS A 130 3.36 23.36 15.56
CA LYS A 130 4.64 23.97 15.99
C LYS A 130 5.04 23.49 17.40
N ALA A 131 4.08 23.32 18.31
CA ALA A 131 4.33 22.86 19.67
C ALA A 131 4.69 21.36 19.77
N LEU A 132 4.18 20.53 18.86
CA LEU A 132 4.57 19.11 18.73
C LEU A 132 6.06 18.96 18.36
N GLY A 133 6.60 19.89 17.57
CA GLY A 133 7.99 19.88 17.15
C GLY A 133 8.30 18.80 16.10
N ASP A 134 9.52 18.27 16.16
CA ASP A 134 10.03 17.27 15.22
C ASP A 134 9.92 15.87 15.83
N PHE A 135 9.58 14.88 15.00
CA PHE A 135 9.41 13.48 15.38
C PHE A 135 8.43 13.25 16.56
N PRO A 136 7.21 13.83 16.55
CA PRO A 136 6.19 13.46 17.54
C PRO A 136 5.83 11.97 17.40
N ASP A 137 5.12 11.42 18.38
CA ASP A 137 4.58 10.05 18.30
C ASP A 137 3.49 9.96 17.21
N TYR A 138 3.93 9.69 15.99
CA TYR A 138 3.06 9.52 14.84
C TYR A 138 2.19 8.27 14.92
N ALA A 139 2.53 7.28 15.75
CA ALA A 139 1.67 6.13 15.95
C ALA A 139 0.41 6.51 16.73
N ALA A 140 0.56 7.28 17.81
CA ALA A 140 -0.56 7.86 18.54
C ALA A 140 -1.40 8.80 17.66
N LEU A 141 -0.75 9.72 16.93
CA LEU A 141 -1.43 10.70 16.08
C LEU A 141 -2.18 10.05 14.91
N SER A 142 -1.58 9.05 14.25
CA SER A 142 -2.19 8.40 13.10
C SER A 142 -3.20 7.31 13.46
N GLY A 143 -3.03 6.64 14.60
CA GLY A 143 -3.78 5.44 14.95
C GLY A 143 -3.21 4.14 14.38
N VAL A 144 -2.04 4.21 13.75
CA VAL A 144 -1.34 3.07 13.19
C VAL A 144 -0.13 2.79 14.08
N PRO A 145 -0.03 1.61 14.72
CA PRO A 145 1.09 1.32 15.59
C PRO A 145 2.42 1.34 14.84
N LEU A 146 3.51 1.67 15.54
CA LEU A 146 4.86 1.42 15.04
C LEU A 146 5.05 -0.09 14.76
N PRO A 147 5.89 -0.44 13.78
CA PRO A 147 6.13 -1.84 13.45
C PRO A 147 6.86 -2.56 14.59
N ALA A 148 6.65 -3.87 14.69
CA ALA A 148 7.51 -4.70 15.52
C ALA A 148 8.93 -4.78 14.91
N PRO A 149 10.01 -4.80 15.72
CA PRO A 149 11.36 -5.04 15.24
C PRO A 149 11.46 -6.39 14.50
N HIS A 150 12.12 -6.38 13.34
CA HIS A 150 12.43 -7.60 12.60
C HIS A 150 13.77 -8.18 13.07
N GLU A 151 13.78 -8.81 14.24
CA GLU A 151 15.01 -9.26 14.92
C GLU A 151 15.91 -10.19 14.09
N THR A 152 15.29 -11.05 13.28
CA THR A 152 15.95 -12.04 12.41
C THR A 152 16.21 -11.53 10.98
N PHE A 153 16.03 -10.24 10.71
CA PHE A 153 16.25 -9.68 9.39
C PHE A 153 17.73 -9.76 9.01
N ASP A 154 17.99 -10.36 7.84
CA ASP A 154 19.30 -10.49 7.22
C ASP A 154 19.20 -9.87 5.81
N LEU A 155 19.83 -8.71 5.62
CA LEU A 155 19.73 -7.94 4.38
C LEU A 155 20.19 -8.77 3.17
N ASP A 156 21.25 -9.56 3.32
CA ASP A 156 21.88 -10.29 2.22
C ASP A 156 20.99 -11.43 1.70
N LYS A 157 20.04 -11.89 2.53
CA LYS A 157 19.09 -12.97 2.20
C LYS A 157 17.70 -12.48 1.91
N ALA A 158 17.34 -11.29 2.39
CA ALA A 158 15.99 -10.76 2.27
C ALA A 158 15.54 -10.65 0.82
N VAL A 159 14.36 -11.20 0.52
CA VAL A 159 13.67 -11.05 -0.76
C VAL A 159 12.27 -10.50 -0.54
N PRO A 160 11.71 -9.74 -1.48
CA PRO A 160 10.34 -9.24 -1.37
C PRO A 160 9.33 -10.37 -1.18
N ARG A 161 8.23 -10.12 -0.45
CA ARG A 161 7.12 -11.07 -0.42
C ARG A 161 6.61 -11.32 -1.85
N PRO A 162 6.25 -12.56 -2.23
CA PRO A 162 6.01 -12.94 -3.62
C PRO A 162 4.58 -12.54 -4.06
N TYR A 163 4.35 -11.24 -4.22
CA TYR A 163 3.03 -10.73 -4.62
C TYR A 163 2.65 -11.18 -6.03
N ARG A 164 1.45 -11.75 -6.14
CA ARG A 164 0.70 -12.10 -7.34
C ARG A 164 -0.69 -11.44 -7.27
N PRO A 165 -0.80 -10.12 -7.49
CA PRO A 165 -2.08 -9.39 -7.44
C PRO A 165 -2.95 -9.65 -8.70
N LEU A 166 -2.96 -10.90 -9.17
CA LEU A 166 -3.77 -11.42 -10.27
C LEU A 166 -5.18 -11.72 -9.77
N ARG A 167 -6.18 -11.38 -10.57
CA ARG A 167 -7.59 -11.52 -10.18
C ARG A 167 -8.45 -11.83 -11.39
N TRP A 168 -9.45 -12.69 -11.17
CA TRP A 168 -10.40 -13.09 -12.19
C TRP A 168 -11.85 -13.04 -11.68
N ALA A 169 -12.78 -12.82 -12.61
CA ALA A 169 -14.00 -12.00 -12.54
C ALA A 169 -13.70 -10.48 -12.49
N TYR A 170 -13.09 -9.97 -13.58
CA TYR A 170 -12.52 -8.63 -13.67
C TYR A 170 -13.57 -7.51 -13.61
N HIS A 171 -13.96 -7.12 -12.40
CA HIS A 171 -14.65 -5.86 -12.16
C HIS A 171 -13.62 -4.80 -11.75
N GLN A 172 -13.54 -3.72 -12.52
CA GLN A 172 -12.69 -2.58 -12.21
C GLN A 172 -13.12 -1.98 -10.86
N THR A 173 -12.35 -2.27 -9.82
CA THR A 173 -12.56 -1.83 -8.44
C THR A 173 -11.23 -1.35 -7.87
N MET A 174 -11.26 -0.61 -6.76
CA MET A 174 -10.03 -0.14 -6.12
C MET A 174 -9.15 -1.26 -5.54
N SER A 175 -9.72 -2.46 -5.30
CA SER A 175 -8.93 -3.68 -5.02
C SER A 175 -8.04 -3.57 -3.78
N LEU A 176 -8.60 -2.97 -2.72
CA LEU A 176 -7.87 -2.57 -1.53
C LEU A 176 -7.96 -3.67 -0.47
N THR A 177 -6.85 -3.90 0.23
CA THR A 177 -6.82 -4.66 1.48
C THR A 177 -6.33 -3.75 2.61
N LYS A 178 -6.57 -4.13 3.87
CA LYS A 178 -5.99 -3.42 5.01
C LYS A 178 -4.47 -3.53 4.94
N MET A 179 -3.76 -2.42 5.12
CA MET A 179 -2.30 -2.46 5.19
C MET A 179 -1.85 -3.20 6.46
N GLU A 180 -0.86 -4.07 6.32
CA GLU A 180 -0.19 -4.69 7.46
C GLU A 180 0.87 -3.71 7.99
N PRO A 181 0.76 -3.21 9.24
CA PRO A 181 1.66 -2.17 9.75
C PRO A 181 3.14 -2.55 9.65
N ASP A 182 3.51 -3.79 10.01
CA ASP A 182 4.89 -4.31 9.97
C ASP A 182 5.51 -4.35 8.58
N TRP A 183 4.70 -4.18 7.53
CA TRP A 183 5.09 -4.34 6.14
C TRP A 183 4.77 -3.09 5.30
N TRP A 184 4.87 -1.90 5.90
CA TRP A 184 4.71 -0.65 5.16
C TRP A 184 5.88 -0.41 4.17
N LEU A 185 7.12 -0.52 4.67
CA LEU A 185 8.35 -0.34 3.89
C LEU A 185 9.19 -1.62 4.01
N GLU A 186 9.52 -2.24 2.89
CA GLU A 186 10.16 -3.56 2.87
C GLU A 186 11.57 -3.43 2.29
N LEU A 187 12.58 -3.78 3.07
CA LEU A 187 13.96 -3.87 2.58
C LEU A 187 14.24 -5.27 2.02
N ASP A 188 15.07 -5.32 0.99
CA ASP A 188 15.56 -6.56 0.39
C ASP A 188 17.04 -6.43 0.03
N LYS A 189 17.66 -7.54 -0.37
CA LYS A 189 19.09 -7.62 -0.71
C LYS A 189 19.56 -6.62 -1.78
N ASN A 190 18.67 -6.08 -2.61
CA ASN A 190 19.02 -5.10 -3.63
C ASN A 190 19.01 -3.66 -3.10
N TYR A 191 18.82 -3.45 -1.80
CA TYR A 191 18.71 -2.11 -1.20
C TYR A 191 19.84 -1.17 -1.61
N VAL A 192 21.10 -1.60 -1.50
CA VAL A 192 22.27 -0.76 -1.80
C VAL A 192 22.26 -0.30 -3.26
N ASP A 193 22.06 -1.24 -4.19
CA ASP A 193 21.99 -0.95 -5.62
C ASP A 193 20.79 -0.06 -5.95
N ARG A 194 19.65 -0.30 -5.31
CA ARG A 194 18.43 0.49 -5.53
C ARG A 194 18.59 1.93 -5.07
N ILE A 195 19.20 2.18 -3.90
CA ILE A 195 19.47 3.55 -3.45
C ILE A 195 20.45 4.25 -4.39
N LYS A 196 21.53 3.58 -4.80
CA LYS A 196 22.48 4.12 -5.78
C LYS A 196 21.78 4.51 -7.09
N GLN A 197 20.98 3.61 -7.66
CA GLN A 197 20.24 3.84 -8.90
C GLN A 197 19.29 5.04 -8.78
N ARG A 198 18.60 5.21 -7.65
CA ARG A 198 17.70 6.34 -7.42
C ARG A 198 18.44 7.67 -7.38
N LYS A 199 19.61 7.72 -6.74
CA LYS A 199 20.47 8.91 -6.73
C LYS A 199 20.97 9.27 -8.13
N GLU A 200 21.36 8.27 -8.93
CA GLU A 200 21.76 8.47 -10.33
C GLU A 200 20.59 8.98 -11.19
N LEU A 201 19.37 8.44 -10.99
CA LEU A 201 18.17 8.94 -11.66
C LEU A 201 17.90 10.40 -11.32
N PHE A 202 17.99 10.79 -10.05
CA PHE A 202 17.84 12.18 -9.65
C PHE A 202 18.91 13.10 -10.25
N GLN A 203 20.18 12.68 -10.25
CA GLN A 203 21.25 13.44 -10.90
C GLN A 203 20.99 13.66 -12.41
N LYS A 204 20.42 12.65 -13.08
CA LYS A 204 20.15 12.71 -14.52
C LYS A 204 18.86 13.47 -14.87
N HIS A 205 17.83 13.35 -14.05
CA HIS A 205 16.47 13.77 -14.40
C HIS A 205 15.89 14.89 -13.51
N GLY A 206 16.52 15.20 -12.38
CA GLY A 206 16.14 16.32 -11.49
C GLY A 206 14.66 16.33 -11.12
N ASP A 207 13.98 17.42 -11.47
CA ASP A 207 12.56 17.65 -11.20
C ASP A 207 11.61 16.66 -11.87
N CYS A 208 12.08 15.88 -12.85
CA CYS A 208 11.31 14.79 -13.44
C CYS A 208 11.14 13.60 -12.50
N VAL A 209 11.91 13.51 -11.40
CA VAL A 209 11.80 12.41 -10.42
C VAL A 209 11.65 12.88 -8.98
N LEU A 210 12.07 14.09 -8.61
CA LEU A 210 11.88 14.63 -7.26
C LEU A 210 11.59 16.12 -7.34
N ASP A 211 10.42 16.53 -6.84
CA ASP A 211 9.98 17.92 -6.84
C ASP A 211 8.83 18.13 -5.84
N MET A 212 8.63 19.38 -5.43
CA MET A 212 7.52 19.80 -4.60
C MET A 212 7.05 21.22 -4.92
N LEU A 213 5.74 21.44 -4.83
CA LEU A 213 5.12 22.75 -4.93
C LEU A 213 5.06 23.44 -3.55
N PRO A 214 5.08 24.78 -3.49
CA PRO A 214 4.97 25.54 -2.24
C PRO A 214 3.79 25.12 -1.36
N GLY A 215 3.93 25.22 -0.03
CA GLY A 215 2.89 24.79 0.91
C GLY A 215 2.86 23.28 1.18
N SER A 216 3.71 22.50 0.51
CA SER A 216 3.84 21.05 0.73
C SER A 216 4.83 20.69 1.84
N GLU A 217 5.46 21.68 2.49
CA GLU A 217 6.61 21.46 3.39
C GLU A 217 6.21 20.61 4.60
N LEU A 218 5.01 20.84 5.17
CA LEU A 218 4.53 20.07 6.32
C LEU A 218 4.36 18.59 5.95
N ALA A 219 3.75 18.30 4.81
CA ALA A 219 3.50 16.93 4.38
C ALA A 219 4.78 16.19 4.00
N CYS A 220 5.75 16.88 3.40
CA CYS A 220 7.06 16.31 3.08
C CYS A 220 7.85 15.99 4.34
N LYS A 221 7.90 16.93 5.30
CA LYS A 221 8.53 16.72 6.62
C LYS A 221 7.87 15.57 7.37
N GLU A 222 6.54 15.61 7.50
CA GLU A 222 5.78 14.58 8.20
C GLU A 222 5.98 13.19 7.60
N LEU A 223 5.94 13.06 6.26
CA LEU A 223 6.22 11.78 5.61
C LEU A 223 7.64 11.30 5.92
N MET A 224 8.65 12.16 5.80
CA MET A 224 10.03 11.82 6.11
C MET A 224 10.17 11.33 7.56
N GLU A 225 9.62 12.06 8.53
CA GLU A 225 9.71 11.67 9.94
C GLU A 225 9.03 10.33 10.22
N MET A 226 7.83 10.11 9.65
CA MET A 226 7.12 8.84 9.78
C MET A 226 7.91 7.67 9.17
N ILE A 227 8.57 7.88 8.02
CA ILE A 227 9.40 6.85 7.39
C ILE A 227 10.61 6.54 8.26
N LEU A 228 11.33 7.56 8.75
CA LEU A 228 12.53 7.35 9.57
C LEU A 228 12.21 6.64 10.90
N GLN A 229 11.11 7.02 11.57
CA GLN A 229 10.62 6.30 12.74
C GLN A 229 10.28 4.85 12.42
N PHE A 230 9.64 4.59 11.26
CA PHE A 230 9.29 3.24 10.83
C PHE A 230 10.52 2.37 10.61
N ILE A 231 11.48 2.81 9.80
CA ILE A 231 12.65 1.98 9.44
C ILE A 231 13.60 1.79 10.62
N ALA A 232 13.73 2.79 11.51
CA ALA A 232 14.49 2.65 12.75
C ALA A 232 13.83 1.65 13.73
N ALA A 233 12.49 1.64 13.82
CA ALA A 233 11.77 0.68 14.65
C ALA A 233 11.78 -0.74 14.05
N ARG A 234 11.59 -0.87 12.73
CA ARG A 234 11.54 -2.17 12.04
C ARG A 234 12.92 -2.82 11.90
N TYR A 235 13.95 -2.03 11.63
CA TYR A 235 15.30 -2.51 11.33
C TYR A 235 16.37 -1.85 12.23
N PRO A 236 16.28 -2.00 13.57
CA PRO A 236 17.10 -1.24 14.53
C PRO A 236 18.61 -1.53 14.46
N LYS A 237 19.02 -2.65 13.86
CA LYS A 237 20.43 -2.97 13.60
C LYS A 237 21.03 -2.17 12.43
N HIS A 238 20.17 -1.65 11.55
CA HIS A 238 20.54 -1.04 10.29
C HIS A 238 20.34 0.48 10.28
N PHE A 239 19.41 0.98 11.09
CA PHE A 239 19.09 2.41 11.16
C PHE A 239 18.98 2.89 12.60
N GLU A 240 19.50 4.09 12.82
CA GLU A 240 19.44 4.79 14.11
C GLU A 240 18.88 6.20 13.88
N LEU A 241 17.86 6.57 14.65
CA LEU A 241 17.28 7.91 14.65
C LEU A 241 17.57 8.57 16.00
N ASP A 242 18.28 9.70 15.98
CA ASP A 242 18.45 10.60 17.12
C ASP A 242 17.66 11.89 16.87
N PRO A 243 16.39 11.97 17.34
CA PRO A 243 15.56 13.15 17.11
C PRO A 243 16.03 14.37 17.91
N THR A 244 16.80 14.18 19.00
CA THR A 244 17.31 15.31 19.79
C THR A 244 18.45 16.01 19.07
N ARG A 245 19.34 15.23 18.44
CA ARG A 245 20.45 15.76 17.65
C ARG A 245 20.08 16.04 16.19
N GLN A 246 18.86 15.67 15.77
CA GLN A 246 18.41 15.76 14.37
C GLN A 246 19.35 14.99 13.43
N VAL A 247 19.70 13.77 13.83
CA VAL A 247 20.61 12.90 13.08
C VAL A 247 19.94 11.58 12.77
N PHE A 248 20.06 11.14 11.52
CA PHE A 248 19.68 9.79 11.10
C PHE A 248 20.90 9.06 10.54
N ARG A 249 21.16 7.85 11.04
CA ARG A 249 22.27 7.01 10.56
C ARG A 249 21.74 5.80 9.83
N ASN A 250 22.36 5.52 8.70
CA ASN A 250 22.13 4.35 7.89
C ASN A 250 23.40 3.51 7.88
N HIS A 251 23.41 2.45 8.68
CA HIS A 251 24.57 1.58 8.84
C HIS A 251 24.81 0.67 7.63
N ILE A 252 23.79 0.45 6.80
CA ILE A 252 23.94 -0.32 5.55
C ILE A 252 24.83 0.44 4.56
N LEU A 253 24.58 1.76 4.41
CA LEU A 253 25.32 2.61 3.47
C LEU A 253 26.50 3.34 4.12
N ASN A 254 26.67 3.21 5.44
CA ASN A 254 27.61 3.98 6.25
C ASN A 254 27.46 5.51 6.04
N THR A 255 26.22 5.99 6.03
CA THR A 255 25.89 7.41 5.86
C THR A 255 25.21 7.99 7.09
N THR A 256 25.31 9.32 7.22
CA THR A 256 24.65 10.09 8.27
C THR A 256 23.98 11.30 7.65
N SER A 257 22.70 11.48 7.93
CA SER A 257 21.89 12.60 7.45
C SER A 257 21.70 13.64 8.56
N ASP A 258 21.92 14.91 8.21
CA ASP A 258 21.56 16.07 9.03
C ASP A 258 20.11 16.46 8.75
N LEU A 259 19.22 16.09 9.67
CA LEU A 259 17.77 16.26 9.51
C LEU A 259 17.33 17.72 9.72
N ALA A 260 18.16 18.56 10.35
CA ALA A 260 17.82 19.95 10.61
C ALA A 260 17.96 20.82 9.35
N ASN A 261 18.91 20.48 8.48
CA ASN A 261 19.28 21.31 7.32
C ASN A 261 18.96 20.66 5.96
N ALA A 262 18.75 19.34 5.91
CA ALA A 262 18.45 18.66 4.66
C ALA A 262 16.96 18.74 4.29
N GLU A 263 16.68 18.82 3.00
CA GLU A 263 15.33 18.78 2.47
C GLU A 263 14.68 17.39 2.71
N PRO A 264 13.45 17.32 3.27
CA PRO A 264 12.84 16.04 3.67
C PRO A 264 12.77 14.99 2.56
N LEU A 265 12.46 15.39 1.32
CA LEU A 265 12.39 14.45 0.20
C LEU A 265 13.77 13.90 -0.22
N HIS A 266 14.84 14.68 -0.05
CA HIS A 266 16.20 14.20 -0.33
C HIS A 266 16.65 13.16 0.71
N ILE A 267 16.25 13.34 1.97
CA ILE A 267 16.47 12.33 3.02
C ILE A 267 15.79 11.00 2.66
N ILE A 268 14.55 11.04 2.16
CA ILE A 268 13.84 9.83 1.70
C ILE A 268 14.53 9.22 0.49
N LEU A 269 14.91 10.02 -0.52
CA LEU A 269 15.62 9.57 -1.72
C LEU A 269 16.89 8.77 -1.36
N ASP A 270 17.64 9.26 -0.38
CA ASP A 270 18.93 8.71 0.04
C ASP A 270 18.82 7.45 0.93
N ASN A 271 17.64 7.12 1.45
CA ASN A 271 17.50 6.06 2.46
C ASN A 271 16.42 5.03 2.16
N VAL A 272 15.49 5.28 1.24
CA VAL A 272 14.28 4.47 1.07
C VAL A 272 14.08 4.12 -0.41
N PRO A 273 13.91 2.83 -0.76
CA PRO A 273 13.83 2.39 -2.15
C PRO A 273 12.45 2.60 -2.80
N GLU A 274 11.40 2.90 -2.01
CA GLU A 274 10.05 3.17 -2.52
C GLU A 274 9.86 4.57 -3.11
N ASP A 275 8.91 4.68 -4.02
CA ASP A 275 8.42 5.93 -4.57
C ASP A 275 7.26 6.47 -3.72
N PHE A 276 7.11 7.80 -3.67
CA PHE A 276 6.08 8.47 -2.87
C PHE A 276 5.46 9.63 -3.65
N ALA A 277 4.12 9.64 -3.75
CA ALA A 277 3.33 10.76 -4.23
C ALA A 277 2.48 11.33 -3.10
N ILE A 278 2.60 12.64 -2.86
CA ILE A 278 1.87 13.37 -1.81
C ILE A 278 0.79 14.22 -2.46
N MET A 279 -0.45 13.94 -2.09
CA MET A 279 -1.61 14.70 -2.55
C MET A 279 -2.20 15.53 -1.41
N LEU A 280 -2.43 16.81 -1.67
CA LEU A 280 -3.06 17.72 -0.71
C LEU A 280 -4.46 18.09 -1.16
N ARG A 281 -5.33 18.33 -0.17
CA ARG A 281 -6.71 18.74 -0.37
C ARG A 281 -6.75 20.21 -0.78
N GLU A 282 -7.48 20.52 -1.84
CA GLU A 282 -7.83 21.89 -2.19
C GLU A 282 -8.87 22.46 -1.23
N PRO A 283 -8.68 23.66 -0.67
CA PRO A 283 -9.66 24.28 0.22
C PRO A 283 -11.03 24.47 -0.45
N ASP A 284 -11.04 24.98 -1.68
CA ASP A 284 -12.25 25.43 -2.37
C ASP A 284 -13.13 24.28 -2.89
N THR A 285 -12.52 23.17 -3.34
CA THR A 285 -13.25 22.05 -3.96
C THR A 285 -13.30 20.79 -3.08
N GLY A 286 -12.36 20.66 -2.14
CA GLY A 286 -12.13 19.43 -1.39
C GLY A 286 -11.53 18.26 -2.18
N LEU A 287 -11.19 18.49 -3.46
CA LEU A 287 -10.49 17.51 -4.29
C LEU A 287 -9.00 17.48 -3.96
N TYR A 288 -8.29 16.46 -4.43
CA TYR A 288 -6.87 16.25 -4.12
C TYR A 288 -6.01 16.52 -5.34
N ARG A 289 -4.97 17.33 -5.13
CA ARG A 289 -3.97 17.71 -6.12
C ARG A 289 -2.64 17.06 -5.76
N PHE A 290 -1.88 16.60 -6.75
CA PHE A 290 -0.53 16.06 -6.55
C PHE A 290 0.45 17.22 -6.36
N ARG A 291 1.12 17.28 -5.20
CA ARG A 291 1.85 18.48 -4.77
C ARG A 291 3.33 18.26 -4.49
N ALA A 292 3.74 17.04 -4.17
CA ALA A 292 5.14 16.73 -3.91
C ALA A 292 5.39 15.23 -4.07
N GLY A 293 6.59 14.82 -4.45
CA GLY A 293 6.90 13.40 -4.51
C GLY A 293 8.32 13.05 -4.94
N ILE A 294 8.60 11.76 -4.88
CA ILE A 294 9.82 11.11 -5.34
C ILE A 294 9.38 9.90 -6.16
N ILE A 295 9.51 9.98 -7.48
CA ILE A 295 9.06 8.96 -8.45
C ILE A 295 10.25 8.53 -9.31
N CYS A 296 10.95 7.48 -8.88
CA CYS A 296 12.11 6.91 -9.55
C CYS A 296 11.79 5.58 -10.26
N SER A 297 10.52 5.17 -10.27
CA SER A 297 10.09 3.85 -10.71
C SER A 297 8.83 3.92 -11.58
N SER A 298 8.68 4.92 -12.45
CA SER A 298 7.51 5.08 -13.33
C SER A 298 7.76 4.60 -14.77
N LEU A 299 6.73 4.06 -15.42
CA LEU A 299 6.75 3.65 -16.83
C LEU A 299 5.73 4.47 -17.65
N GLY A 300 6.20 5.10 -18.72
CA GLY A 300 5.37 5.93 -19.63
C GLY A 300 4.97 7.29 -19.06
N TRP A 301 5.50 7.70 -17.91
CA TRP A 301 5.28 9.03 -17.32
C TRP A 301 6.42 9.40 -16.34
N ASN A 302 6.47 10.67 -15.92
CA ASN A 302 7.42 11.18 -14.93
C ASN A 302 6.73 12.15 -13.96
N LEU A 303 7.37 12.45 -12.81
CA LEU A 303 6.81 13.32 -11.76
C LEU A 303 6.31 14.65 -12.31
N LYS A 304 7.19 15.36 -13.02
CA LYS A 304 6.93 16.70 -13.58
C LYS A 304 5.69 16.75 -14.47
N SER A 305 5.44 15.71 -15.25
CA SER A 305 4.27 15.61 -16.13
C SER A 305 2.93 15.49 -15.38
N LYS A 306 2.95 15.15 -14.08
CA LYS A 306 1.77 14.92 -13.24
C LYS A 306 1.67 15.88 -12.06
N LEU A 307 2.77 16.53 -11.68
CA LEU A 307 2.81 17.48 -10.57
C LEU A 307 1.82 18.62 -10.81
N GLY A 308 1.09 18.97 -9.78
CA GLY A 308 0.05 19.99 -9.84
C GLY A 308 -1.27 19.51 -10.45
N MET A 309 -1.42 18.28 -10.93
CA MET A 309 -2.71 17.78 -11.45
C MET A 309 -3.63 17.26 -10.34
N LEU A 310 -4.94 17.33 -10.56
CA LEU A 310 -5.95 16.67 -9.74
C LEU A 310 -5.93 15.16 -9.95
N LEU A 311 -6.44 14.43 -8.95
CA LEU A 311 -6.46 12.96 -8.98
C LEU A 311 -7.09 12.40 -10.25
N HIS A 312 -8.23 12.92 -10.69
CA HIS A 312 -8.90 12.43 -11.89
C HIS A 312 -8.17 12.79 -13.19
N GLU A 313 -7.45 13.91 -13.22
CA GLU A 313 -6.65 14.31 -14.40
C GLU A 313 -5.43 13.39 -14.56
N ILE A 314 -4.79 13.02 -13.45
CA ILE A 314 -3.66 12.05 -13.47
C ILE A 314 -4.10 10.73 -14.08
N HIS A 315 -5.31 10.28 -13.72
CA HIS A 315 -5.89 8.98 -14.10
C HIS A 315 -6.69 9.02 -15.41
N ALA A 316 -6.76 10.15 -16.11
CA ALA A 316 -7.51 10.30 -17.36
C ALA A 316 -7.18 9.23 -18.44
N PRO A 317 -5.92 8.75 -18.59
CA PRO A 317 -5.60 7.70 -19.56
C PRO A 317 -6.12 6.29 -19.21
N ILE A 318 -6.60 6.07 -17.98
CA ILE A 318 -6.99 4.73 -17.51
C ILE A 318 -8.40 4.40 -18.03
N PRO A 319 -8.58 3.28 -18.75
CA PRO A 319 -9.89 2.90 -19.27
C PRO A 319 -10.93 2.75 -18.16
N ASP A 320 -12.15 3.22 -18.42
CA ASP A 320 -13.30 3.23 -17.51
C ASP A 320 -13.10 4.05 -16.21
N TYR A 321 -11.99 4.76 -16.02
CA TYR A 321 -11.75 5.48 -14.75
C TYR A 321 -12.81 6.54 -14.50
N LYS A 322 -13.07 7.41 -15.49
CA LYS A 322 -14.03 8.49 -15.37
C LYS A 322 -15.44 7.97 -15.06
N GLU A 323 -15.86 6.93 -15.78
CA GLU A 323 -17.23 6.41 -15.72
C GLU A 323 -17.47 5.50 -14.52
N LYS A 324 -16.46 4.73 -14.07
CA LYS A 324 -16.63 3.70 -13.04
C LYS A 324 -15.90 3.96 -11.72
N MET A 325 -14.83 4.76 -11.73
CA MET A 325 -13.96 4.90 -10.55
C MET A 325 -13.95 6.30 -9.95
N GLN A 326 -13.93 7.36 -10.76
CA GLN A 326 -13.68 8.74 -10.33
C GLN A 326 -14.50 9.13 -9.10
N PHE A 327 -15.84 9.03 -9.19
CA PHE A 327 -16.73 9.37 -8.06
C PHE A 327 -16.39 8.61 -6.77
N SER A 328 -16.11 7.32 -6.89
CA SER A 328 -15.76 6.49 -5.72
C SER A 328 -14.40 6.85 -5.15
N MET A 329 -13.45 7.21 -6.01
CA MET A 329 -12.08 7.57 -5.65
C MET A 329 -12.03 8.94 -4.96
N ASP A 330 -12.65 9.96 -5.55
CA ASP A 330 -12.70 11.31 -4.99
C ASP A 330 -13.36 11.30 -3.60
N ARG A 331 -14.50 10.60 -3.48
CA ARG A 331 -15.18 10.39 -2.19
C ARG A 331 -14.30 9.65 -1.19
N TYR A 332 -13.54 8.65 -1.64
CA TYR A 332 -12.65 7.89 -0.77
C TYR A 332 -11.50 8.77 -0.26
N PHE A 333 -10.86 9.55 -1.13
CA PHE A 333 -9.82 10.51 -0.77
C PHE A 333 -10.33 11.59 0.19
N ALA A 334 -11.53 12.13 -0.01
CA ALA A 334 -12.11 13.12 0.89
C ALA A 334 -12.34 12.58 2.32
N LYS A 335 -12.71 11.30 2.46
CA LYS A 335 -13.13 10.70 3.74
C LYS A 335 -12.12 9.76 4.40
N LYS A 336 -11.02 9.39 3.71
CA LYS A 336 -10.06 8.39 4.19
C LYS A 336 -9.56 8.78 5.59
N PRO A 337 -9.66 7.93 6.62
CA PRO A 337 -9.10 8.23 7.92
C PRO A 337 -7.60 7.89 7.97
N THR A 338 -6.91 8.38 9.00
CA THR A 338 -5.48 8.17 9.23
C THR A 338 -5.16 6.75 9.73
N ASP A 339 -6.10 6.12 10.45
CA ASP A 339 -5.94 4.85 11.17
C ASP A 339 -6.20 3.60 10.31
N LYS A 340 -6.66 3.80 9.06
CA LYS A 340 -6.96 2.72 8.10
C LYS A 340 -6.16 2.92 6.80
N PRO A 341 -4.82 2.81 6.85
CA PRO A 341 -4.03 2.67 5.65
C PRO A 341 -4.43 1.39 4.90
N ILE A 342 -4.30 1.42 3.58
CA ILE A 342 -4.64 0.29 2.71
C ILE A 342 -3.43 -0.09 1.86
N GLN A 343 -3.43 -1.31 1.36
CA GLN A 343 -2.42 -1.82 0.43
C GLN A 343 -3.07 -2.53 -0.76
N ARG A 344 -2.38 -2.55 -1.89
CA ARG A 344 -2.79 -3.23 -3.13
C ARG A 344 -1.60 -3.44 -4.07
N GLY A 345 -1.78 -4.26 -5.10
CA GLY A 345 -0.82 -4.36 -6.21
C GLY A 345 -1.42 -3.88 -7.52
N SER A 346 -0.64 -3.12 -8.29
CA SER A 346 -0.78 -3.05 -9.75
C SER A 346 0.26 -3.97 -10.38
N TRP A 347 0.02 -4.43 -11.61
CA TRP A 347 0.95 -5.31 -12.28
C TRP A 347 0.95 -5.14 -13.80
N GLY A 348 2.05 -5.54 -14.43
CA GLY A 348 2.25 -5.67 -15.87
C GLY A 348 3.29 -6.76 -16.15
N LEU A 349 3.53 -7.05 -17.43
CA LEU A 349 4.63 -7.91 -17.86
C LEU A 349 5.62 -7.05 -18.64
N GLU A 350 6.91 -7.22 -18.38
CA GLU A 350 7.97 -6.43 -19.01
C GLU A 350 9.11 -7.35 -19.48
N ILE A 351 9.80 -6.90 -20.53
CA ILE A 351 11.12 -7.44 -20.88
C ILE A 351 12.16 -6.79 -19.96
N ASP A 352 12.98 -7.61 -19.33
CA ASP A 352 13.94 -7.28 -18.27
C ASP A 352 13.27 -6.64 -17.05
N ALA A 353 13.97 -5.74 -16.36
CA ALA A 353 13.49 -5.05 -15.17
C ALA A 353 13.58 -3.52 -15.27
N PRO A 354 12.92 -2.89 -16.26
CA PRO A 354 12.98 -1.43 -16.44
C PRO A 354 12.33 -0.73 -15.25
N LEU A 355 13.14 -0.03 -14.45
CA LEU A 355 12.65 0.65 -13.26
C LEU A 355 11.95 1.97 -13.62
N TYR A 356 12.66 2.84 -14.35
CA TYR A 356 12.22 4.16 -14.78
C TYR A 356 12.29 4.24 -16.31
N MET A 357 11.17 4.51 -16.95
CA MET A 357 11.03 4.59 -18.41
C MET A 357 10.11 5.78 -18.73
N PRO A 358 10.64 7.02 -18.72
CA PRO A 358 9.86 8.21 -19.07
C PRO A 358 9.51 8.21 -20.57
N PRO A 359 8.56 9.04 -21.02
CA PRO A 359 8.22 9.12 -22.45
C PRO A 359 9.44 9.36 -23.34
N GLY A 360 9.61 8.52 -24.36
CA GLY A 360 10.74 8.57 -25.29
C GLY A 360 12.00 7.82 -24.83
N ASP A 361 11.94 7.08 -23.72
CA ASP A 361 13.02 6.20 -23.30
C ASP A 361 13.26 5.09 -24.35
N PRO A 362 14.51 4.75 -24.69
CA PRO A 362 14.81 3.72 -25.69
C PRO A 362 14.18 2.35 -25.37
N HIS A 363 13.98 2.02 -24.09
CA HIS A 363 13.36 0.74 -23.68
C HIS A 363 11.90 0.63 -24.12
N GLU A 364 11.21 1.74 -24.43
CA GLU A 364 9.83 1.72 -24.94
C GLU A 364 9.70 0.94 -26.26
N VAL A 365 10.78 0.83 -27.03
CA VAL A 365 10.81 0.07 -28.30
C VAL A 365 10.41 -1.39 -28.09
N HIS A 366 10.78 -1.98 -26.95
CA HIS A 366 10.46 -3.36 -26.60
C HIS A 366 8.96 -3.60 -26.46
N ARG A 367 8.16 -2.57 -26.16
CA ARG A 367 6.70 -2.68 -26.09
C ARG A 367 6.00 -2.60 -27.44
N SER A 368 6.73 -2.20 -28.48
CA SER A 368 6.17 -1.93 -29.81
C SER A 368 6.25 -3.12 -30.77
N SER A 369 6.96 -4.18 -30.41
CA SER A 369 7.14 -5.38 -31.24
C SER A 369 7.33 -6.64 -30.42
N GLN A 370 6.88 -7.78 -30.95
CA GLN A 370 7.24 -9.10 -30.46
C GLN A 370 8.54 -9.57 -31.12
N HIS A 371 9.62 -9.66 -30.34
CA HIS A 371 10.92 -10.13 -30.84
C HIS A 371 10.92 -11.66 -30.94
N ALA A 372 11.24 -12.20 -32.12
CA ALA A 372 11.21 -13.64 -32.38
C ALA A 372 12.22 -14.45 -31.56
N ASP A 373 13.30 -13.80 -31.13
CA ASP A 373 14.39 -14.34 -30.32
C ASP A 373 14.26 -13.98 -28.82
N LEU A 374 13.11 -13.47 -28.38
CA LEU A 374 12.88 -13.18 -26.97
C LEU A 374 12.91 -14.48 -26.15
N ALA A 375 13.86 -14.56 -25.23
CA ALA A 375 13.94 -15.65 -24.27
C ALA A 375 13.00 -15.40 -23.07
N LEU A 376 12.41 -16.49 -22.55
CA LEU A 376 11.42 -16.44 -21.46
C LEU A 376 12.02 -15.92 -20.14
N ASP A 377 13.30 -16.17 -19.89
CA ASP A 377 14.05 -15.72 -18.71
C ASP A 377 14.19 -14.18 -18.62
N ARG A 378 13.99 -13.48 -19.74
CA ARG A 378 13.91 -12.01 -19.79
C ARG A 378 12.50 -11.49 -19.50
N CYS A 379 11.47 -12.33 -19.49
CA CYS A 379 10.10 -11.90 -19.20
C CYS A 379 9.89 -11.86 -17.69
N ASN A 380 9.48 -10.68 -17.18
CA ASN A 380 9.24 -10.46 -15.76
C ASN A 380 7.82 -9.98 -15.52
N LEU A 381 7.20 -10.49 -14.46
CA LEU A 381 6.07 -9.82 -13.83
C LEU A 381 6.59 -8.64 -13.05
N ARG A 382 6.17 -7.45 -13.45
CA ARG A 382 6.34 -6.24 -12.65
C ARG A 382 5.13 -6.07 -11.75
N VAL A 383 5.35 -5.95 -10.45
CA VAL A 383 4.35 -5.56 -9.47
C VAL A 383 4.74 -4.21 -8.87
N ASP A 384 3.87 -3.22 -9.00
CA ASP A 384 3.94 -2.01 -8.20
C ASP A 384 3.12 -2.28 -6.93
N TRP A 385 3.81 -2.66 -5.84
CA TRP A 385 3.17 -2.88 -4.55
C TRP A 385 2.94 -1.54 -3.87
N GLN A 386 1.68 -1.20 -3.63
CA GLN A 386 1.22 0.15 -3.32
C GLN A 386 0.60 0.19 -1.93
N THR A 387 0.88 1.25 -1.16
CA THR A 387 0.04 1.62 -0.02
C THR A 387 -0.53 3.02 -0.19
N LEU A 388 -1.66 3.27 0.49
CA LEU A 388 -2.28 4.58 0.55
C LEU A 388 -2.62 4.90 2.00
N ARG A 389 -2.07 6.00 2.51
CA ARG A 389 -2.29 6.47 3.88
C ARG A 389 -2.54 7.96 3.95
N ARG A 390 -3.27 8.40 4.98
CA ARG A 390 -3.37 9.82 5.32
C ARG A 390 -2.36 10.15 6.41
N LEU A 391 -1.67 11.26 6.24
CA LEU A 391 -0.79 11.88 7.22
C LEU A 391 -1.64 12.62 8.28
N PRO A 392 -1.43 12.38 9.59
CA PRO A 392 -2.31 12.92 10.63
C PRO A 392 -2.29 14.45 10.78
N LEU A 393 -1.15 15.11 10.59
CA LEU A 393 -1.00 16.55 10.81
C LEU A 393 -1.34 17.34 9.55
N SER A 394 -0.63 17.11 8.44
CA SER A 394 -0.87 17.81 7.17
C SER A 394 -2.19 17.45 6.49
N ALA A 395 -2.80 16.34 6.90
CA ALA A 395 -3.89 15.67 6.20
C ALA A 395 -3.56 15.23 4.77
N GLY A 396 -2.29 15.29 4.34
CA GLY A 396 -1.88 14.82 3.02
C GLY A 396 -2.17 13.33 2.83
N ILE A 397 -2.53 12.92 1.62
CA ILE A 397 -2.63 11.51 1.25
C ILE A 397 -1.34 11.11 0.54
N VAL A 398 -0.68 10.10 1.09
CA VAL A 398 0.54 9.52 0.53
C VAL A 398 0.17 8.24 -0.19
N PHE A 399 0.45 8.21 -1.49
CA PHE A 399 0.51 7.02 -2.30
C PHE A 399 1.97 6.61 -2.43
N ASN A 400 2.36 5.50 -1.79
CA ASN A 400 3.70 4.95 -1.96
C ASN A 400 3.64 3.69 -2.82
N PHE A 401 4.73 3.39 -3.52
CA PHE A 401 4.87 2.10 -4.17
C PHE A 401 6.31 1.63 -4.34
N LYS A 402 6.47 0.30 -4.35
CA LYS A 402 7.72 -0.38 -4.68
C LYS A 402 7.54 -1.19 -5.97
N ALA A 403 8.40 -0.94 -6.95
CA ALA A 403 8.45 -1.74 -8.17
C ALA A 403 9.28 -3.01 -7.92
N LEU A 404 8.60 -4.15 -8.01
CA LEU A 404 9.12 -5.49 -7.81
C LEU A 404 9.10 -6.24 -9.14
N PHE A 405 10.14 -7.01 -9.43
CA PHE A 405 10.24 -7.83 -10.63
C PHE A 405 10.38 -9.29 -10.22
N THR A 406 9.60 -10.16 -10.84
CA THR A 406 9.70 -11.62 -10.67
C THR A 406 9.80 -12.25 -12.05
N PRO A 407 10.85 -13.04 -12.34
CA PRO A 407 10.92 -13.82 -13.56
C PRO A 407 9.67 -14.67 -13.74
N VAL A 408 9.10 -14.69 -14.95
CA VAL A 408 7.88 -15.46 -15.26
C VAL A 408 8.11 -16.97 -15.07
N GLU A 409 9.35 -17.44 -15.22
CA GLU A 409 9.73 -18.85 -14.98
C GLU A 409 9.44 -19.32 -13.56
N GLU A 410 9.41 -18.41 -12.58
CA GLU A 410 9.03 -18.76 -11.21
C GLU A 410 7.58 -19.23 -11.10
N PHE A 411 6.71 -19.00 -12.08
CA PHE A 411 5.30 -19.37 -11.99
C PHE A 411 5.05 -20.85 -12.17
N ARG A 412 6.01 -21.58 -12.77
CA ARG A 412 5.91 -23.01 -13.00
C ARG A 412 5.64 -23.78 -11.70
N ASP A 413 6.29 -23.39 -10.60
CA ASP A 413 6.15 -24.01 -9.27
C ASP A 413 5.19 -23.25 -8.33
N GLU A 414 4.41 -22.29 -8.84
CA GLU A 414 3.42 -21.54 -8.08
C GLU A 414 2.02 -22.02 -8.41
N ALA A 415 1.40 -22.72 -7.44
CA ALA A 415 0.08 -23.32 -7.63
C ALA A 415 -0.95 -22.28 -8.10
N TYR A 416 -1.69 -22.64 -9.16
CA TYR A 416 -2.78 -21.85 -9.77
C TYR A 416 -2.37 -20.55 -10.47
N ILE A 417 -1.12 -20.09 -10.33
CA ILE A 417 -0.66 -18.83 -10.94
C ILE A 417 -0.60 -18.90 -12.48
N PRO A 418 -0.06 -19.97 -13.10
CA PRO A 418 -0.07 -20.10 -14.56
C PRO A 418 -1.48 -19.99 -15.15
N SER A 419 -2.41 -20.80 -14.65
CA SER A 419 -3.81 -20.81 -15.08
C SER A 419 -4.51 -19.46 -14.89
N LEU A 420 -4.29 -18.80 -13.74
CA LEU A 420 -4.92 -17.51 -13.46
C LEU A 420 -4.38 -16.40 -14.38
N LEU A 421 -3.06 -16.34 -14.59
CA LEU A 421 -2.47 -15.36 -15.50
C LEU A 421 -2.90 -15.62 -16.96
N LEU A 422 -2.87 -16.87 -17.39
CA LEU A 422 -3.30 -17.30 -18.72
C LEU A 422 -4.75 -16.86 -18.99
N LYS A 423 -5.64 -17.07 -18.02
CA LYS A 423 -7.03 -16.62 -18.10
C LYS A 423 -7.13 -15.11 -18.26
N VAL A 424 -6.35 -14.35 -17.49
CA VAL A 424 -6.37 -12.88 -17.57
C VAL A 424 -5.86 -12.39 -18.92
N LEU A 425 -4.79 -12.98 -19.45
CA LEU A 425 -4.21 -12.59 -20.74
C LEU A 425 -5.17 -12.88 -21.90
N LYS A 426 -5.82 -14.05 -21.93
CA LYS A 426 -6.72 -14.46 -23.01
C LYS A 426 -8.09 -13.77 -22.97
N ASP A 427 -8.66 -13.65 -21.78
CA ASP A 427 -10.08 -13.28 -21.63
C ASP A 427 -10.26 -11.89 -20.98
N GLY A 428 -9.18 -11.22 -20.60
CA GLY A 428 -9.22 -9.86 -20.04
C GLY A 428 -9.89 -8.87 -20.98
N LYS A 429 -10.57 -7.85 -20.42
CA LYS A 429 -11.19 -6.79 -21.23
C LYS A 429 -10.12 -6.14 -22.13
N LYS A 430 -10.30 -6.21 -23.46
CA LYS A 430 -9.35 -5.73 -24.47
C LYS A 430 -8.72 -4.36 -24.13
N SER A 431 -9.53 -3.34 -23.84
CA SER A 431 -9.02 -2.00 -23.53
C SER A 431 -8.12 -1.96 -22.29
N MET A 432 -8.35 -2.84 -21.30
CA MET A 432 -7.52 -2.94 -20.11
C MET A 432 -6.22 -3.68 -20.40
N MET A 433 -6.24 -4.71 -21.24
CA MET A 433 -5.04 -5.43 -21.66
C MET A 433 -4.15 -4.56 -22.54
N GLU A 434 -4.74 -3.78 -23.45
CA GLU A 434 -4.04 -2.76 -24.23
C GLU A 434 -3.38 -1.71 -23.33
N TYR A 435 -4.09 -1.19 -22.33
CA TYR A 435 -3.53 -0.26 -21.34
C TYR A 435 -2.39 -0.89 -20.50
N LYS A 436 -2.52 -2.16 -20.12
CA LYS A 436 -1.46 -2.91 -19.41
C LYS A 436 -0.25 -3.21 -20.30
N SER A 437 -0.40 -3.10 -21.61
CA SER A 437 0.67 -3.24 -22.59
C SER A 437 1.41 -4.60 -22.53
N THR A 438 0.72 -5.71 -22.27
CA THR A 438 1.35 -7.04 -22.13
C THR A 438 1.70 -7.71 -23.46
N TRP A 439 1.12 -7.25 -24.57
CA TRP A 439 1.20 -7.89 -25.89
C TRP A 439 2.63 -8.26 -26.32
N HIS A 440 3.61 -7.40 -26.05
CA HIS A 440 5.00 -7.56 -26.47
C HIS A 440 5.72 -8.81 -25.94
N VAL A 441 5.20 -9.45 -24.89
CA VAL A 441 5.75 -10.72 -24.34
C VAL A 441 4.82 -11.93 -24.54
N GLU A 442 3.59 -11.72 -24.99
CA GLU A 442 2.55 -12.76 -24.98
C GLU A 442 2.89 -13.97 -25.86
N HIS A 443 3.65 -13.79 -26.96
CA HIS A 443 4.04 -14.87 -27.86
C HIS A 443 4.98 -15.91 -27.25
N VAL A 444 5.66 -15.57 -26.14
CA VAL A 444 6.52 -16.51 -25.39
C VAL A 444 5.94 -16.86 -24.03
N VAL A 445 5.25 -15.92 -23.38
CA VAL A 445 4.64 -16.14 -22.07
C VAL A 445 3.42 -17.04 -22.16
N ILE A 446 2.50 -16.84 -23.11
CA ILE A 446 1.27 -17.65 -23.19
C ILE A 446 1.58 -19.14 -23.40
N PRO A 447 2.44 -19.54 -24.36
CA PRO A 447 2.78 -20.95 -24.55
C PRO A 447 3.42 -21.60 -23.30
N ALA A 448 4.24 -20.84 -22.56
CA ALA A 448 4.84 -21.34 -21.32
C ALA A 448 3.77 -21.57 -20.23
N LEU A 449 2.84 -20.62 -20.07
CA LEU A 449 1.75 -20.75 -19.10
C LEU A 449 0.80 -21.90 -19.44
N GLU A 450 0.52 -22.15 -20.73
CA GLU A 450 -0.27 -23.31 -21.18
C GLU A 450 0.40 -24.63 -20.79
N ALA A 451 1.71 -24.76 -21.05
CA ALA A 451 2.46 -25.95 -20.68
C ALA A 451 2.49 -26.19 -19.16
N TRP A 452 2.64 -25.12 -18.37
CA TRP A 452 2.66 -25.23 -16.91
C TRP A 452 1.28 -25.47 -16.29
N GLU A 453 0.20 -24.97 -16.93
CA GLU A 453 -1.16 -25.34 -16.56
C GLU A 453 -1.39 -26.84 -16.73
N GLU A 454 -0.99 -27.42 -17.87
CA GLU A 454 -1.08 -28.86 -18.11
C GLU A 454 -0.25 -29.65 -17.08
N GLU A 455 0.99 -29.25 -16.82
CA GLU A 455 1.87 -29.87 -15.81
C GLU A 455 1.25 -29.82 -14.40
N GLN A 456 0.64 -28.70 -14.00
CA GLN A 456 0.01 -28.57 -12.69
C GLN A 456 -1.28 -29.41 -12.58
N ILE A 457 -2.02 -29.60 -13.68
CA ILE A 457 -3.19 -30.50 -13.72
C ILE A 457 -2.74 -31.96 -13.65
N GLU A 458 -1.74 -32.37 -14.42
CA GLU A 458 -1.23 -33.75 -14.46
C GLU A 458 -0.62 -34.19 -13.12
N SER A 459 0.08 -33.28 -12.44
CA SER A 459 0.66 -33.51 -11.12
C SER A 459 -0.36 -33.45 -9.97
N GLY A 460 -1.61 -33.04 -10.27
CA GLY A 460 -2.68 -32.92 -9.28
C GLY A 460 -2.55 -31.71 -8.34
N VAL A 461 -1.72 -30.71 -8.71
CA VAL A 461 -1.63 -29.42 -8.00
C VAL A 461 -2.90 -28.60 -8.20
N ILE A 462 -3.47 -28.65 -9.42
CA ILE A 462 -4.74 -28.02 -9.78
C ILE A 462 -5.74 -29.11 -10.17
N GLU A 463 -7.01 -28.96 -9.76
CA GLU A 463 -8.08 -29.86 -10.23
C GLU A 463 -8.36 -29.66 -11.74
N LYS A 464 -8.57 -30.75 -12.49
CA LYS A 464 -8.79 -30.68 -13.95
C LYS A 464 -9.97 -29.78 -14.38
N ASP A 465 -10.99 -29.68 -13.54
CA ASP A 465 -12.19 -28.85 -13.73
C ASP A 465 -12.15 -27.55 -12.91
N TRP A 466 -10.97 -27.14 -12.45
CA TRP A 466 -10.81 -25.88 -11.74
C TRP A 466 -11.06 -24.69 -12.68
N GLU A 467 -12.09 -23.91 -12.36
CA GLU A 467 -12.37 -22.66 -13.05
C GLU A 467 -11.51 -21.54 -12.45
N PRO A 468 -10.67 -20.85 -13.26
CA PRO A 468 -9.84 -19.78 -12.74
C PRO A 468 -10.65 -18.70 -12.04
N HIS A 469 -10.23 -18.31 -10.84
CA HIS A 469 -10.83 -17.25 -10.06
C HIS A 469 -9.76 -16.59 -9.18
N THR A 470 -10.10 -15.45 -8.57
CA THR A 470 -9.19 -14.82 -7.59
C THR A 470 -8.91 -15.78 -6.43
N LEU A 471 -7.63 -16.09 -6.19
CA LEU A 471 -7.20 -17.01 -5.14
C LEU A 471 -7.57 -16.49 -3.74
N ALA A 472 -7.81 -17.40 -2.81
CA ALA A 472 -8.16 -17.05 -1.43
C ALA A 472 -7.00 -16.35 -0.70
N GLU A 473 -5.77 -16.70 -1.06
CA GLU A 473 -4.52 -16.16 -0.55
C GLU A 473 -4.15 -14.81 -1.20
N SER A 474 -4.93 -14.31 -2.16
CA SER A 474 -4.66 -13.06 -2.87
C SER A 474 -4.29 -11.95 -1.87
N PRO A 475 -3.14 -11.26 -2.06
CA PRO A 475 -2.34 -11.17 -3.28
C PRO A 475 -1.26 -12.26 -3.43
N PHE A 476 -1.34 -13.39 -2.73
CA PHE A 476 -0.38 -14.49 -2.83
C PHE A 476 -1.00 -15.75 -3.48
N PHE A 477 -0.34 -16.89 -3.33
CA PHE A 477 -0.75 -18.20 -3.82
C PHE A 477 -0.59 -19.27 -2.72
N PRO A 478 -1.25 -20.43 -2.83
CA PRO A 478 -1.05 -21.54 -1.89
C PRO A 478 0.44 -21.94 -1.78
N GLY A 479 0.96 -22.02 -0.55
CA GLY A 479 2.37 -22.38 -0.31
C GLY A 479 3.38 -21.23 -0.45
N TRP A 480 2.92 -19.99 -0.65
CA TRP A 480 3.82 -18.84 -0.88
C TRP A 480 4.81 -18.62 0.25
N LYS A 481 4.40 -18.85 1.51
CA LYS A 481 5.23 -18.56 2.68
C LYS A 481 6.37 -19.56 2.78
N GLU A 482 6.09 -20.84 2.56
CA GLU A 482 7.09 -21.90 2.52
C GLU A 482 8.10 -21.68 1.38
N LYS A 483 7.64 -21.21 0.21
CA LYS A 483 8.55 -20.80 -0.88
C LYS A 483 9.41 -19.60 -0.47
N TRP A 484 8.80 -18.57 0.11
CA TRP A 484 9.47 -17.34 0.51
C TRP A 484 10.50 -17.56 1.64
N ASP A 485 10.18 -18.37 2.65
CA ASP A 485 11.10 -18.72 3.73
C ASP A 485 12.28 -19.55 3.17
N ARG A 486 12.00 -20.53 2.31
CA ARG A 486 13.03 -21.38 1.66
C ARG A 486 14.02 -20.56 0.82
N VAL A 487 13.54 -19.59 0.04
CA VAL A 487 14.41 -18.74 -0.82
C VAL A 487 15.35 -17.87 0.02
N GLN A 488 14.95 -17.53 1.24
CA GLN A 488 15.78 -16.77 2.20
C GLN A 488 16.69 -17.67 3.04
N GLY A 489 16.65 -18.99 2.86
CA GLY A 489 17.50 -19.94 3.57
C GLY A 489 17.05 -20.26 4.99
N PHE A 490 15.75 -20.15 5.28
CA PHE A 490 15.13 -20.55 6.55
C PHE A 490 14.56 -21.98 6.52
#